data_AF-A0A847TPZ0-F1
#
_entry.id   AF-A0A847TPZ0-F1
#
_cell.length_a   1.000
_cell.length_b   1.000
_cell.length_c   1.000
_cell.angle_alpha   90.00
_cell.angle_beta   90.00
_cell.angle_gamma   90.00
#
_symmetry.space_group_name_H-M   'P 1'
#
loop_
_entity.id
_entity.type
_entity.pdbx_description
1 polymer ?
#
loop_
_entity_poly.entity_id
_entity_poly.type
_entity_poly.pdbx_seq_one_letter_code
_entity_poly.pdbx_strand_id
1 'polypeptide(L)'
;MKSIAYARLGHDFPDATVELESGIDGRIADVLLTFDTPREPYGKGIAVEAQYRNLGKDIEAVTDHYLQHDYSVAWLDEDDFSEYDVDLSGILTVWPYALPSRSDTEGYPEVIRWLWQEKSPSVSLEIPIPGGYWASFDKSDEWVTVAQQDLRRKGRAWATVSRSPTGQLTLQLGKKDWGWDGDTHRVTVQLEQSDTRELRSFSENLERLAFGPDRPSERDRERPWHDLTTAWFAGSPRVTSWLSASLSPDDDVVLSLGKKHPKETDRVSVQIDETATQALNELTTLLERAFELEA
;
A
#
# COMPACT_ATOMS: atom_id res chain seq x y z
N MET A 1 -43.30 16.27 12.77
CA MET A 1 -41.88 16.58 13.05
C MET A 1 -41.63 18.09 13.07
N LYS A 2 -41.44 18.79 11.94
CA LYS A 2 -41.16 20.25 11.94
C LYS A 2 -42.13 21.11 12.77
N SER A 3 -43.44 20.92 12.61
CA SER A 3 -44.46 21.68 13.34
C SER A 3 -44.49 21.39 14.85
N ILE A 4 -44.06 20.18 15.27
CA ILE A 4 -43.94 19.80 16.68
C ILE A 4 -42.73 20.50 17.30
N ALA A 5 -41.58 20.47 16.61
CA ALA A 5 -40.38 21.21 17.02
C ALA A 5 -40.61 22.72 17.10
N TYR A 6 -41.32 23.30 16.13
CA TYR A 6 -41.74 24.70 16.16
C TYR A 6 -42.57 25.04 17.39
N ALA A 7 -43.62 24.25 17.65
CA ALA A 7 -44.51 24.48 18.79
C ALA A 7 -43.76 24.34 20.12
N ARG A 8 -42.84 23.37 20.22
CA ARG A 8 -42.05 23.15 21.43
C ARG A 8 -41.06 24.28 21.69
N LEU A 9 -40.32 24.71 20.67
CA LEU A 9 -39.37 25.83 20.80
C LEU A 9 -40.08 27.14 21.15
N GLY A 10 -41.25 27.41 20.56
CA GLY A 10 -42.05 28.58 20.90
C GLY A 10 -42.61 28.54 22.33
N HIS A 11 -42.88 27.35 22.86
CA HIS A 11 -43.31 27.18 24.26
C HIS A 11 -42.15 27.36 25.25
N ASP A 12 -41.00 26.74 24.97
CA ASP A 12 -39.84 26.73 25.88
C ASP A 12 -39.07 28.05 25.86
N PHE A 13 -39.17 28.81 24.77
CA PHE A 13 -38.51 30.11 24.59
C PHE A 13 -39.50 31.18 24.10
N PRO A 14 -40.40 31.67 24.97
CA PRO A 14 -41.46 32.61 24.58
C PRO A 14 -40.93 33.99 24.14
N ASP A 15 -39.71 34.34 24.55
CA ASP A 15 -39.04 35.60 24.20
C ASP A 15 -38.15 35.47 22.95
N ALA A 16 -38.22 34.36 22.22
CA ALA A 16 -37.44 34.12 21.02
C ALA A 16 -38.32 34.16 19.77
N THR A 17 -37.73 34.58 18.65
CA THR A 17 -38.41 34.51 17.35
C THR A 17 -38.19 33.13 16.77
N VAL A 18 -39.27 32.39 16.50
CA VAL A 18 -39.21 31.05 15.89
C VAL A 18 -39.84 31.11 14.50
N GLU A 19 -39.09 30.64 13.50
CA GLU A 19 -39.48 30.64 12.08
C GLU A 19 -39.34 29.24 11.47
N LEU A 20 -40.22 28.92 10.52
CA LEU A 20 -40.13 27.69 9.71
C LEU A 20 -39.41 27.99 8.40
N GLU A 21 -38.51 27.10 7.99
CA GLU A 21 -37.80 27.21 6.69
C GLU A 21 -37.09 28.56 6.51
N SER A 22 -36.47 29.05 7.59
CA SER A 22 -35.70 30.29 7.62
C SER A 22 -34.20 30.00 7.57
N GLY A 23 -33.44 30.93 7.00
CA GLY A 23 -32.05 30.70 6.66
C GLY A 23 -31.07 31.74 7.17
N ILE A 24 -29.84 31.27 7.38
CA ILE A 24 -28.68 32.06 7.76
C ILE A 24 -27.68 31.94 6.61
N ASP A 25 -27.30 33.07 6.01
CA ASP A 25 -26.24 33.20 4.99
C ASP A 25 -26.24 32.08 3.92
N GLY A 26 -27.42 31.75 3.41
CA GLY A 26 -27.60 30.80 2.30
C GLY A 26 -27.87 29.35 2.70
N ARG A 27 -27.93 29.02 4.00
CA ARG A 27 -28.43 27.73 4.53
C ARG A 27 -29.80 27.91 5.14
N ILE A 28 -30.73 27.00 4.86
CA ILE A 28 -32.13 27.05 5.34
C ILE A 28 -32.33 25.93 6.36
N ALA A 29 -32.67 26.30 7.60
CA ALA A 29 -33.02 25.36 8.66
C ALA A 29 -34.49 24.97 8.57
N ASP A 30 -34.85 23.77 9.03
CA ASP A 30 -36.25 23.34 9.06
C ASP A 30 -37.06 24.15 10.08
N VAL A 31 -36.46 24.44 11.24
CA VAL A 31 -36.94 25.40 12.22
C VAL A 31 -35.76 26.22 12.71
N LEU A 32 -35.89 27.54 12.74
CA LEU A 32 -34.87 28.43 13.28
C LEU A 32 -35.46 29.22 14.44
N LEU A 33 -34.78 29.14 15.58
CA LEU A 33 -35.04 29.99 16.74
C LEU A 33 -33.92 31.02 16.86
N THR A 34 -34.28 32.29 17.06
CA THR A 34 -33.35 33.41 17.18
C THR A 34 -33.69 34.25 18.41
N PHE A 35 -32.67 34.57 19.21
CA PHE A 35 -32.78 35.46 20.37
C PHE A 35 -32.38 36.89 19.98
N ASP A 36 -33.08 37.89 20.55
CA ASP A 36 -32.71 39.32 20.39
C ASP A 36 -31.32 39.64 20.96
N THR A 37 -30.89 38.87 21.96
CA THR A 37 -29.55 38.95 22.57
C THR A 37 -29.05 37.54 22.80
N PRO A 38 -27.78 37.22 22.46
CA PRO A 38 -27.24 35.87 22.64
C PRO A 38 -27.41 35.35 24.07
N ARG A 39 -27.80 34.08 24.21
CA ARG A 39 -28.05 33.41 25.50
C ARG A 39 -27.14 32.20 25.68
N GLU A 40 -26.57 32.03 26.86
CA GLU A 40 -25.83 30.80 27.20
C GLU A 40 -26.83 29.63 27.44
N PRO A 41 -26.56 28.41 26.94
CA PRO A 41 -25.42 27.98 26.11
C PRO A 41 -25.66 28.12 24.60
N TYR A 42 -26.81 28.64 24.19
CA TYR A 42 -27.33 28.51 22.83
C TYR A 42 -26.77 29.50 21.81
N GLY A 43 -26.10 30.57 22.24
CA GLY A 43 -25.60 31.62 21.36
C GLY A 43 -26.74 32.52 20.85
N LYS A 44 -26.71 32.92 19.58
CA LYS A 44 -27.74 33.73 18.92
C LYS A 44 -29.06 32.99 18.74
N GLY A 45 -29.07 31.67 18.80
CA GLY A 45 -30.27 30.89 18.54
C GLY A 45 -30.04 29.39 18.39
N ILE A 46 -31.08 28.66 17.99
CA ILE A 46 -31.06 27.22 17.77
C ILE A 46 -31.58 26.93 16.36
N ALA A 47 -30.75 26.33 15.52
CA ALA A 47 -31.13 25.79 14.22
C ALA A 47 -31.50 24.31 14.37
N VAL A 48 -32.71 23.93 13.94
CA VAL A 48 -33.20 22.57 13.99
C VAL A 48 -33.30 22.00 12.59
N GLU A 49 -32.73 20.82 12.40
CA GLU A 49 -32.76 20.05 11.16
C GLU A 49 -33.43 18.69 11.44
N ALA A 50 -34.56 18.43 10.80
CA ALA A 50 -35.27 17.16 10.92
C ALA A 50 -34.80 16.19 9.82
N GLN A 51 -34.10 15.11 10.20
CA GLN A 51 -33.69 14.06 9.27
C GLN A 51 -34.87 13.15 8.93
N TYR A 52 -35.61 13.49 7.87
CA TYR A 52 -36.56 12.56 7.25
C TYR A 52 -35.95 11.91 6.01
N ARG A 53 -35.63 10.61 6.09
CA ARG A 53 -35.20 9.70 4.99
C ARG A 53 -34.02 10.14 4.10
N ASN A 54 -33.38 11.27 4.37
CA ASN A 54 -32.30 11.83 3.55
C ASN A 54 -30.92 11.54 4.16
N LEU A 55 -30.39 10.35 3.88
CA LEU A 55 -29.02 9.90 4.22
C LEU A 55 -27.90 10.61 3.42
N GLY A 56 -28.19 11.72 2.74
CA GLY A 56 -27.28 12.42 1.83
C GLY A 56 -26.92 13.86 2.22
N LYS A 57 -27.39 14.35 3.38
CA LYS A 57 -26.99 15.67 3.89
C LYS A 57 -25.60 15.55 4.55
N ASP A 58 -24.70 16.47 4.22
CA ASP A 58 -23.42 16.62 4.91
C ASP A 58 -23.67 17.26 6.29
N ILE A 59 -23.88 16.39 7.29
CA ILE A 59 -24.21 16.76 8.68
C ILE A 59 -23.10 17.63 9.26
N GLU A 60 -21.83 17.27 9.00
CA GLU A 60 -20.67 17.99 9.53
C GLU A 60 -20.61 19.40 8.94
N ALA A 61 -20.69 19.55 7.61
CA ALA A 61 -20.63 20.87 6.98
C ALA A 61 -21.81 21.77 7.36
N VAL A 62 -23.01 21.21 7.57
CA VAL A 62 -24.19 21.98 8.03
C VAL A 62 -24.03 22.39 9.50
N THR A 63 -23.52 21.48 10.34
CA THR A 63 -23.27 21.76 11.75
C THR A 63 -22.22 22.86 11.92
N ASP A 64 -21.09 22.73 11.22
CA ASP A 64 -20.02 23.75 11.22
C ASP A 64 -20.53 25.10 10.76
N HIS A 65 -21.39 25.13 9.73
CA HIS A 65 -21.97 26.37 9.23
C HIS A 65 -22.77 27.10 10.32
N TYR A 66 -23.68 26.44 11.02
CA TYR A 66 -24.49 27.10 12.05
C TYR A 66 -23.63 27.50 13.27
N LEU A 67 -22.69 26.66 13.70
CA LEU A 67 -21.80 26.97 14.81
C LEU A 67 -20.92 28.19 14.52
N GLN A 68 -20.39 28.33 13.29
CA GLN A 68 -19.60 29.50 12.88
C GLN A 68 -20.39 30.81 12.87
N HIS A 69 -21.74 30.74 12.80
CA HIS A 69 -22.61 31.91 12.85
C HIS A 69 -23.17 32.18 14.26
N ASP A 70 -22.66 31.48 15.28
CA ASP A 70 -23.08 31.52 16.68
C ASP A 70 -24.48 30.92 16.95
N TYR A 71 -24.90 29.91 16.19
CA TYR A 71 -26.16 29.18 16.44
C TYR A 71 -25.88 27.75 16.91
N SER A 72 -26.62 27.30 17.92
CA SER A 72 -26.64 25.89 18.32
C SER A 72 -27.43 25.06 17.33
N VAL A 73 -27.13 23.77 17.23
CA VAL A 73 -27.74 22.88 16.24
C VAL A 73 -28.44 21.72 16.91
N ALA A 74 -29.70 21.47 16.57
CA ALA A 74 -30.43 20.27 16.95
C ALA A 74 -30.66 19.41 15.70
N TRP A 75 -30.08 18.21 15.69
CA TRP A 75 -30.43 17.20 14.70
C TRP A 75 -31.50 16.31 15.31
N LEU A 76 -32.66 16.23 14.65
CA LEU A 76 -33.78 15.43 15.10
C LEU A 76 -34.06 14.30 14.12
N ASP A 77 -34.17 13.08 14.62
CA ASP A 77 -34.63 11.91 13.86
C ASP A 77 -36.07 11.54 14.22
N GLU A 78 -36.58 10.41 13.68
CA GLU A 78 -37.96 9.96 13.98
C GLU A 78 -38.14 9.50 15.44
N ASP A 79 -37.07 9.01 16.09
CA ASP A 79 -37.10 8.47 17.45
C ASP A 79 -37.14 9.59 18.51
N ASP A 80 -36.69 10.79 18.16
CA ASP A 80 -36.76 11.99 19.01
C ASP A 80 -38.18 12.55 19.19
N PHE A 81 -39.17 12.08 18.41
CA PHE A 81 -40.56 12.53 18.50
C PHE A 81 -41.46 11.53 19.23
N SER A 82 -42.25 12.01 20.19
CA SER A 82 -43.27 11.21 20.87
C SER A 82 -44.63 11.88 20.79
N GLU A 83 -45.60 11.29 20.07
CA GLU A 83 -46.97 11.81 19.80
C GLU A 83 -47.12 13.33 19.56
N TYR A 84 -46.98 14.16 20.61
CA TYR A 84 -47.10 15.62 20.60
C TYR A 84 -45.87 16.38 21.16
N ASP A 85 -44.77 15.70 21.49
CA ASP A 85 -43.57 16.27 22.08
C ASP A 85 -42.30 15.86 21.31
N VAL A 86 -41.21 16.58 21.56
CA VAL A 86 -39.90 16.34 20.93
C VAL A 86 -38.79 16.43 21.98
N ASP A 87 -37.84 15.50 21.94
CA ASP A 87 -36.63 15.57 22.76
C ASP A 87 -35.61 16.53 22.13
N LEU A 88 -35.23 17.56 22.89
CA LEU A 88 -34.23 18.56 22.49
C LEU A 88 -32.95 18.45 23.33
N SER A 89 -32.78 17.37 24.10
CA SER A 89 -31.59 17.16 24.93
C SER A 89 -30.31 17.00 24.12
N GLY A 90 -30.41 16.60 22.84
CA GLY A 90 -29.31 16.43 21.91
C GLY A 90 -28.78 17.71 21.25
N ILE A 91 -29.21 18.91 21.67
CA ILE A 91 -28.73 20.17 21.09
C ILE A 91 -27.20 20.28 21.24
N LEU A 92 -26.51 20.43 20.12
CA LEU A 92 -25.10 20.76 20.06
C LEU A 92 -24.93 22.27 20.28
N THR A 93 -24.38 22.64 21.43
CA THR A 93 -24.22 24.02 21.86
C THR A 93 -23.04 24.71 21.19
N VAL A 94 -23.14 26.04 21.04
CA VAL A 94 -22.08 26.90 20.48
C VAL A 94 -20.76 26.72 21.23
N TRP A 95 -20.76 26.60 22.55
CA TRP A 95 -19.56 26.25 23.31
C TRP A 95 -19.52 24.73 23.60
N PRO A 96 -18.37 24.04 23.47
CA PRO A 96 -17.02 24.53 23.11
C PRO A 96 -16.73 24.54 21.59
N TYR A 97 -17.72 24.29 20.74
CA TYR A 97 -17.51 23.96 19.32
C TYR A 97 -17.32 25.17 18.39
N ALA A 98 -17.74 26.36 18.80
CA ALA A 98 -17.52 27.62 18.12
C ALA A 98 -16.50 28.44 18.91
N LEU A 99 -15.35 28.69 18.28
CA LEU A 99 -14.35 29.60 18.82
C LEU A 99 -14.81 31.04 18.52
N PRO A 100 -14.62 31.99 19.46
CA PRO A 100 -14.93 33.39 19.23
C PRO A 100 -14.29 33.89 17.93
N SER A 101 -15.01 34.71 17.17
CA SER A 101 -14.49 35.33 15.95
C SER A 101 -13.15 36.02 16.24
N ARG A 102 -12.14 35.74 15.40
CA ARG A 102 -10.75 36.25 15.54
C ARG A 102 -10.63 37.77 15.38
N SER A 103 -11.71 38.47 15.06
CA SER A 103 -11.74 39.90 14.74
C SER A 103 -11.43 40.79 15.96
N ASP A 104 -11.79 40.38 17.18
CA ASP A 104 -11.67 41.22 18.38
C ASP A 104 -10.68 40.62 19.39
N THR A 105 -9.39 40.58 19.03
CA THR A 105 -8.32 40.08 19.91
C THR A 105 -7.84 41.08 20.96
N GLU A 106 -8.40 42.29 20.99
CA GLU A 106 -7.94 43.41 21.84
C GLU A 106 -8.03 43.13 23.35
N GLY A 107 -8.88 42.18 23.77
CA GLY A 107 -9.05 41.80 25.18
C GLY A 107 -8.16 40.67 25.70
N TYR A 108 -7.43 39.96 24.82
CA TYR A 108 -6.64 38.79 25.23
C TYR A 108 -5.19 39.14 25.56
N PRO A 109 -4.57 38.51 26.58
CA PRO A 109 -3.15 38.66 26.88
C PRO A 109 -2.26 38.37 25.66
N GLU A 110 -1.13 39.07 25.53
CA GLU A 110 -0.26 38.97 24.35
C GLU A 110 0.17 37.54 23.99
N VAL A 111 0.36 36.67 24.99
CA VAL A 111 0.74 35.27 24.76
C VAL A 111 -0.35 34.48 24.02
N ILE A 112 -1.63 34.76 24.29
CA ILE A 112 -2.76 34.13 23.62
C ILE A 112 -2.84 34.63 22.18
N ARG A 113 -2.66 35.93 21.97
CA ARG A 113 -2.60 36.54 20.64
C ARG A 113 -1.43 36.00 19.81
N TRP A 114 -0.27 35.75 20.44
CA TRP A 114 0.90 35.13 19.79
C TRP A 114 0.64 33.68 19.38
N LEU A 115 0.03 32.88 20.26
CA LEU A 115 -0.33 31.49 19.95
C LEU A 115 -1.36 31.35 18.82
N TRP A 116 -2.14 32.40 18.58
CA TRP A 116 -3.18 32.44 17.55
C TRP A 116 -2.70 33.02 16.21
N GLN A 117 -1.47 33.51 16.11
CA GLN A 117 -0.88 33.84 14.82
C GLN A 117 -0.76 32.57 13.97
N GLU A 118 -0.94 32.68 12.65
CA GLU A 118 -0.62 31.57 11.74
C GLU A 118 0.81 31.12 12.03
N LYS A 119 0.94 29.85 12.46
CA LYS A 119 2.26 29.27 12.73
C LYS A 119 3.09 29.46 11.47
N SER A 120 4.21 30.16 11.65
CA SER A 120 5.19 30.55 10.63
C SER A 120 5.36 29.49 9.52
N PRO A 121 5.59 29.93 8.27
CA PRO A 121 5.53 29.11 7.06
C PRO A 121 6.40 27.85 7.15
N SER A 122 6.07 26.84 6.34
CA SER A 122 6.83 25.59 6.21
C SER A 122 8.34 25.87 6.16
N VAL A 123 9.02 25.67 7.28
CA VAL A 123 10.46 25.83 7.36
C VAL A 123 11.05 24.58 6.72
N SER A 124 11.53 24.70 5.49
CA SER A 124 12.36 23.66 4.87
C SER A 124 13.73 23.70 5.55
N LEU A 125 13.96 22.71 6.41
CA LEU A 125 15.24 22.50 7.06
C LEU A 125 15.99 21.43 6.24
N GLU A 126 17.01 21.84 5.48
CA GLU A 126 17.95 20.89 4.92
C GLU A 126 18.78 20.30 6.06
N ILE A 127 18.53 19.04 6.38
CA ILE A 127 19.34 18.28 7.33
C ILE A 127 20.45 17.62 6.52
N PRO A 128 21.70 18.12 6.56
CA PRO A 128 22.81 17.43 5.91
C PRO A 128 23.06 16.12 6.65
N ILE A 129 22.63 15.02 6.05
CA ILE A 129 22.93 13.69 6.56
C ILE A 129 24.45 13.50 6.48
N PRO A 130 25.14 13.15 7.59
CA PRO A 130 26.60 13.02 7.59
C PRO A 130 27.09 12.04 6.52
N GLY A 131 28.12 12.41 5.76
CA GLY A 131 28.67 11.53 4.71
C GLY A 131 29.10 10.15 5.22
N GLY A 132 29.57 10.06 6.47
CA GLY A 132 29.88 8.77 7.12
C GLY A 132 28.65 7.88 7.37
N TYR A 133 27.47 8.48 7.56
CA TYR A 133 26.21 7.74 7.63
C TYR A 133 25.87 7.16 6.25
N TRP A 134 25.97 7.95 5.17
CA TRP A 134 25.78 7.43 3.79
C TRP A 134 26.74 6.30 3.44
N ALA A 135 28.02 6.46 3.76
CA ALA A 135 29.04 5.43 3.54
C ALA A 135 28.75 4.13 4.30
N SER A 136 28.02 4.17 5.42
CA SER A 136 27.60 2.95 6.14
C SER A 136 26.44 2.20 5.48
N PHE A 137 25.70 2.83 4.57
CA PHE A 137 24.70 2.17 3.71
C PHE A 137 25.28 1.77 2.35
N ASP A 138 26.50 2.21 2.06
CA ASP A 138 27.19 1.86 0.83
C ASP A 138 27.63 0.39 0.88
N LYS A 139 26.76 -0.47 0.36
CA LYS A 139 27.01 -1.90 0.17
C LYS A 139 27.62 -2.20 -1.20
N SER A 140 28.18 -1.20 -1.88
CA SER A 140 28.77 -1.38 -3.21
C SER A 140 29.87 -2.44 -3.20
N ASP A 141 30.60 -2.65 -2.11
CA ASP A 141 31.62 -3.69 -1.97
C ASP A 141 31.09 -5.05 -1.47
N GLU A 142 29.78 -5.20 -1.27
CA GLU A 142 29.16 -6.41 -0.72
C GLU A 142 28.26 -7.13 -1.73
N TRP A 143 28.10 -8.43 -1.54
CA TRP A 143 27.06 -9.18 -2.24
C TRP A 143 25.70 -8.86 -1.62
N VAL A 144 24.83 -8.23 -2.40
CA VAL A 144 23.48 -7.87 -1.94
C VAL A 144 22.48 -8.84 -2.57
N THR A 145 21.79 -9.62 -1.74
CA THR A 145 20.70 -10.47 -2.22
C THR A 145 19.50 -9.60 -2.57
N VAL A 146 19.07 -9.67 -3.83
CA VAL A 146 17.86 -8.97 -4.31
C VAL A 146 16.64 -9.83 -4.02
N ALA A 147 16.72 -11.12 -4.34
CA ALA A 147 15.65 -12.08 -4.11
C ALA A 147 16.19 -13.50 -4.02
N GLN A 148 15.50 -14.34 -3.27
CA GLN A 148 15.75 -15.78 -3.23
C GLN A 148 14.41 -16.50 -3.24
N GLN A 149 14.32 -17.56 -4.04
CA GLN A 149 13.14 -18.40 -4.14
C GLN A 149 13.52 -19.87 -4.04
N ASP A 150 12.71 -20.63 -3.31
CA ASP A 150 12.82 -22.09 -3.30
C ASP A 150 12.23 -22.67 -4.58
N LEU A 151 12.90 -23.67 -5.15
CA LEU A 151 12.48 -24.32 -6.40
C LEU A 151 11.67 -25.60 -6.16
N ARG A 152 11.32 -25.85 -4.88
CA ARG A 152 10.49 -26.96 -4.43
C ARG A 152 9.70 -26.59 -3.19
N ARG A 153 8.45 -27.08 -3.08
CA ARG A 153 7.65 -26.95 -1.85
C ARG A 153 8.33 -27.57 -0.63
N LYS A 154 9.02 -28.69 -0.85
CA LYS A 154 9.84 -29.38 0.14
C LYS A 154 11.14 -29.77 -0.54
N GLY A 155 12.19 -29.01 -0.25
CA GLY A 155 13.49 -29.26 -0.85
C GLY A 155 14.56 -28.38 -0.24
N ARG A 156 15.77 -28.59 -0.73
CA ARG A 156 16.94 -27.80 -0.38
C ARG A 156 17.54 -27.22 -1.66
N ALA A 157 16.69 -26.82 -2.60
CA ALA A 157 17.07 -26.28 -3.89
C ALA A 157 16.46 -24.89 -4.04
N TRP A 158 17.29 -23.91 -4.36
CA TRP A 158 16.88 -22.51 -4.43
C TRP A 158 17.58 -21.81 -5.59
N ALA A 159 16.96 -20.74 -6.06
CA ALA A 159 17.56 -19.77 -6.95
C ALA A 159 17.66 -18.42 -6.24
N THR A 160 18.79 -17.73 -6.42
CA THR A 160 19.04 -16.42 -5.82
C THR A 160 19.44 -15.44 -6.91
N VAL A 161 18.83 -14.27 -6.90
CA VAL A 161 19.30 -13.10 -7.64
C VAL A 161 20.02 -12.19 -6.68
N SER A 162 21.25 -11.83 -7.02
CA SER A 162 22.07 -10.93 -6.20
C SER A 162 22.85 -9.95 -7.06
N ARG A 163 23.12 -8.78 -6.47
CA ARG A 163 24.05 -7.79 -7.01
C ARG A 163 25.45 -8.08 -6.46
N SER A 164 26.42 -8.15 -7.36
CA SER A 164 27.83 -8.32 -7.00
C SER A 164 28.44 -7.03 -6.44
N PRO A 165 29.60 -7.11 -5.77
CA PRO A 165 30.40 -5.94 -5.40
C PRO A 165 30.82 -5.04 -6.57
N THR A 166 30.73 -5.54 -7.79
CA THR A 166 31.03 -4.76 -9.01
C THR A 166 29.78 -4.15 -9.63
N GLY A 167 28.63 -4.22 -8.93
CA GLY A 167 27.34 -3.72 -9.37
C GLY A 167 26.61 -4.62 -10.37
N GLN A 168 27.17 -5.78 -10.73
CA GLN A 168 26.56 -6.66 -11.74
C GLN A 168 25.48 -7.55 -11.12
N LEU A 169 24.34 -7.67 -11.80
CA LEU A 169 23.31 -8.63 -11.41
C LEU A 169 23.73 -10.06 -11.78
N THR A 170 23.41 -11.00 -10.90
CA THR A 170 23.77 -12.40 -11.04
C THR A 170 22.61 -13.31 -10.70
N LEU A 171 22.60 -14.49 -11.32
CA LEU A 171 21.72 -15.60 -10.97
C LEU A 171 22.55 -16.73 -10.39
N GLN A 172 22.14 -17.22 -9.22
CA GLN A 172 22.71 -18.38 -8.56
C GLN A 172 21.68 -19.49 -8.49
N LEU A 173 22.12 -20.71 -8.79
CA LEU A 173 21.39 -21.94 -8.48
C LEU A 173 22.13 -22.68 -7.37
N GLY A 174 21.42 -22.98 -6.30
CA GLY A 174 21.97 -23.65 -5.12
C GLY A 174 21.21 -24.92 -4.76
N LYS A 175 21.94 -25.89 -4.22
CA LYS A 175 21.36 -27.01 -3.47
C LYS A 175 22.15 -27.32 -2.21
N LYS A 176 21.49 -27.93 -1.24
CA LYS A 176 22.12 -28.49 -0.05
C LYS A 176 21.83 -29.98 0.07
N ASP A 177 22.88 -30.76 0.31
CA ASP A 177 22.77 -32.21 0.49
C ASP A 177 22.04 -32.57 1.78
N TRP A 178 21.59 -33.82 1.90
CA TRP A 178 20.83 -34.29 3.05
C TRP A 178 21.71 -34.46 4.30
N GLY A 179 21.14 -34.30 5.50
CA GLY A 179 21.88 -34.35 6.78
C GLY A 179 21.99 -32.99 7.49
N TRP A 180 22.45 -33.01 8.75
CA TRP A 180 22.60 -31.81 9.59
C TRP A 180 23.76 -30.93 9.12
N ASP A 181 24.80 -31.54 8.56
CA ASP A 181 26.03 -30.92 8.03
C ASP A 181 26.20 -31.17 6.52
N GLY A 182 25.09 -31.21 5.77
CA GLY A 182 25.13 -31.47 4.33
C GLY A 182 25.79 -30.33 3.55
N ASP A 183 26.65 -30.69 2.59
CA ASP A 183 27.38 -29.74 1.75
C ASP A 183 26.45 -28.88 0.92
N THR A 184 26.84 -27.61 0.73
CA THR A 184 26.12 -26.66 -0.11
C THR A 184 26.83 -26.49 -1.44
N HIS A 185 26.14 -26.84 -2.52
CA HIS A 185 26.62 -26.72 -3.88
C HIS A 185 25.91 -25.55 -4.55
N ARG A 186 26.66 -24.64 -5.16
CA ARG A 186 26.09 -23.48 -5.85
C ARG A 186 26.93 -23.06 -7.05
N VAL A 187 26.25 -22.58 -8.08
CA VAL A 187 26.87 -21.93 -9.24
C VAL A 187 26.24 -20.57 -9.41
N THR A 188 27.06 -19.54 -9.58
CA THR A 188 26.63 -18.17 -9.86
C THR A 188 27.08 -17.80 -11.27
N VAL A 189 26.17 -17.18 -12.04
CA VAL A 189 26.42 -16.63 -13.37
C VAL A 189 26.05 -15.15 -13.40
N GLN A 190 26.78 -14.36 -14.17
CA GLN A 190 26.44 -12.96 -14.42
C GLN A 190 25.35 -12.87 -15.47
N LEU A 191 24.47 -11.89 -15.33
CA LEU A 191 23.37 -11.64 -16.24
C LEU A 191 23.50 -10.25 -16.87
N GLU A 192 23.05 -10.16 -18.13
CA GLU A 192 22.79 -8.91 -18.82
C GLU A 192 21.28 -8.65 -18.97
N GLN A 193 20.91 -7.42 -19.30
CA GLN A 193 19.51 -7.06 -19.52
C GLN A 193 18.84 -7.93 -20.60
N SER A 194 19.59 -8.33 -21.63
CA SER A 194 19.14 -9.22 -22.71
C SER A 194 18.75 -10.61 -22.20
N ASP A 195 19.37 -11.10 -21.12
CA ASP A 195 19.14 -12.44 -20.56
C ASP A 195 17.77 -12.57 -19.88
N THR A 196 17.14 -11.45 -19.49
CA THR A 196 15.78 -11.46 -18.92
C THR A 196 14.75 -12.05 -19.89
N ARG A 197 14.92 -11.77 -21.19
CA ARG A 197 14.06 -12.34 -22.24
C ARG A 197 14.27 -13.84 -22.39
N GLU A 198 15.52 -14.30 -22.32
CA GLU A 198 15.86 -15.72 -22.38
C GLU A 198 15.31 -16.48 -21.17
N LEU A 199 15.39 -15.90 -19.96
CA LEU A 199 14.81 -16.47 -18.74
C LEU A 199 13.28 -16.54 -18.78
N ARG A 200 12.62 -15.53 -19.34
CA ARG A 200 11.16 -15.52 -19.51
C ARG A 200 10.72 -16.62 -20.49
N SER A 201 11.33 -16.68 -21.66
CA SER A 201 11.11 -17.75 -22.64
C SER A 201 11.40 -19.13 -22.06
N PHE A 202 12.46 -19.27 -21.28
CA PHE A 202 12.79 -20.51 -20.58
C PHE A 202 11.69 -20.94 -19.62
N SER A 203 11.18 -20.02 -18.80
CA SER A 203 10.15 -20.31 -17.79
C SER A 203 8.82 -20.71 -18.44
N GLU A 204 8.42 -20.03 -19.51
CA GLU A 204 7.24 -20.39 -20.32
C GLU A 204 7.38 -21.78 -20.97
N ASN A 205 8.56 -22.07 -21.53
CA ASN A 205 8.84 -23.39 -22.11
C ASN A 205 8.88 -24.49 -21.03
N LEU A 206 9.44 -24.18 -19.85
CA LEU A 206 9.48 -25.11 -18.72
C LEU A 206 8.07 -25.46 -18.25
N GLU A 207 7.19 -24.48 -18.10
CA GLU A 207 5.79 -24.72 -17.75
C GLU A 207 5.13 -25.68 -18.74
N ARG A 208 5.26 -25.38 -20.03
CA ARG A 208 4.59 -26.12 -21.10
C ARG A 208 5.14 -27.55 -21.28
N LEU A 209 6.46 -27.71 -21.29
CA LEU A 209 7.16 -28.97 -21.62
C LEU A 209 7.46 -29.85 -20.40
N ALA A 210 7.57 -29.29 -19.19
CA ALA A 210 7.89 -30.08 -18.00
C ALA A 210 6.64 -30.43 -17.18
N PHE A 211 5.72 -29.47 -17.03
CA PHE A 211 4.55 -29.60 -16.15
C PHE A 211 3.21 -29.46 -16.89
N GLY A 212 3.26 -29.14 -18.18
CA GLY A 212 2.10 -28.85 -19.01
C GLY A 212 1.72 -29.99 -19.96
N PRO A 213 0.83 -29.71 -20.92
CA PRO A 213 0.27 -30.71 -21.81
C PRO A 213 1.27 -31.24 -22.85
N ASP A 214 2.33 -30.49 -23.14
CA ASP A 214 3.34 -30.86 -24.14
C ASP A 214 4.48 -31.70 -23.53
N ARG A 215 4.27 -32.25 -22.33
CA ARG A 215 5.27 -33.07 -21.65
C ARG A 215 5.57 -34.34 -22.45
N PRO A 216 6.83 -34.59 -22.86
CA PRO A 216 7.20 -35.77 -23.63
C PRO A 216 6.87 -37.07 -22.89
N SER A 217 6.21 -38.02 -23.57
CA SER A 217 5.97 -39.36 -23.01
C SER A 217 7.26 -40.18 -23.02
N GLU A 218 7.35 -41.26 -22.22
CA GLU A 218 8.52 -42.15 -22.23
C GLU A 218 8.86 -42.68 -23.63
N ARG A 219 7.84 -42.87 -24.50
CA ARG A 219 8.02 -43.38 -25.86
C ARG A 219 8.65 -42.37 -26.81
N ASP A 220 8.51 -41.08 -26.51
CA ASP A 220 9.06 -39.98 -27.31
C ASP A 220 10.52 -39.70 -26.94
N ARG A 221 11.04 -40.34 -25.89
CA ARG A 221 12.39 -40.11 -25.37
C ARG A 221 13.37 -41.09 -26.00
N GLU A 222 14.27 -40.57 -26.83
CA GLU A 222 15.37 -41.35 -27.41
C GLU A 222 16.42 -41.80 -26.37
N ARG A 223 16.47 -41.12 -25.21
CA ARG A 223 17.49 -41.33 -24.18
C ARG A 223 16.85 -41.29 -22.79
N PRO A 224 17.47 -41.97 -21.79
CA PRO A 224 17.00 -41.93 -20.40
C PRO A 224 16.93 -40.52 -19.82
N TRP A 225 17.85 -39.65 -20.24
CA TRP A 225 17.77 -38.21 -19.99
C TRP A 225 17.26 -37.52 -21.25
N HIS A 226 16.22 -36.71 -21.12
CA HIS A 226 15.61 -35.99 -22.24
C HIS A 226 15.64 -34.49 -21.98
N ASP A 227 16.29 -33.72 -22.85
CA ASP A 227 16.39 -32.27 -22.72
C ASP A 227 15.06 -31.62 -23.13
N LEU A 228 14.55 -30.74 -22.27
CA LEU A 228 13.30 -30.02 -22.50
C LEU A 228 13.56 -28.65 -23.13
N THR A 229 14.38 -27.84 -22.47
CA THR A 229 14.69 -26.48 -22.91
C THR A 229 16.02 -26.01 -22.33
N THR A 230 16.66 -25.06 -23.02
CA THR A 230 17.92 -24.44 -22.58
C THR A 230 17.93 -22.97 -22.96
N ALA A 231 18.20 -22.11 -21.99
CA ALA A 231 18.50 -20.70 -22.19
C ALA A 231 20.01 -20.49 -22.13
N TRP A 232 20.54 -19.81 -23.14
CA TRP A 232 21.93 -19.39 -23.19
C TRP A 232 22.02 -17.93 -22.81
N PHE A 233 22.87 -17.61 -21.83
CA PHE A 233 23.07 -16.24 -21.40
C PHE A 233 24.22 -15.60 -22.18
N ALA A 234 24.20 -14.27 -22.31
CA ALA A 234 25.18 -13.48 -23.04
C ALA A 234 26.63 -13.85 -22.63
N GLY A 235 26.84 -14.05 -21.33
CA GLY A 235 28.12 -14.51 -20.78
C GLY A 235 29.24 -13.49 -21.02
N SER A 236 30.46 -13.98 -21.21
CA SER A 236 31.61 -13.16 -21.59
C SER A 236 32.41 -13.86 -22.70
N PRO A 237 33.37 -13.19 -23.37
CA PRO A 237 34.19 -13.81 -24.39
C PRO A 237 34.96 -15.07 -23.95
N ARG A 238 35.10 -15.30 -22.63
CA ARG A 238 35.80 -16.45 -22.05
C ARG A 238 34.90 -17.38 -21.25
N VAL A 239 33.66 -17.01 -21.00
CA VAL A 239 32.76 -17.79 -20.15
C VAL A 239 31.39 -17.84 -20.80
N THR A 240 30.94 -19.03 -21.17
CA THR A 240 29.55 -19.26 -21.55
C THR A 240 28.77 -19.74 -20.34
N SER A 241 27.53 -19.28 -20.21
CA SER A 241 26.63 -19.70 -19.14
C SER A 241 25.26 -20.05 -19.69
N TRP A 242 24.60 -21.01 -19.07
CA TRP A 242 23.30 -21.49 -19.51
C TRP A 242 22.50 -22.04 -18.34
N LEU A 243 21.18 -22.03 -18.53
CA LEU A 243 20.21 -22.71 -17.70
C LEU A 243 19.48 -23.73 -18.56
N SER A 244 19.47 -25.01 -18.15
CA SER A 244 18.81 -26.08 -18.88
C SER A 244 17.86 -26.86 -17.99
N ALA A 245 16.76 -27.34 -18.57
CA ALA A 245 15.83 -28.27 -17.93
C ALA A 245 15.78 -29.57 -18.72
N SER A 246 15.81 -30.69 -18.01
CA SER A 246 15.76 -32.03 -18.60
C SER A 246 14.90 -32.95 -17.72
N LEU A 247 14.31 -33.98 -18.32
CA LEU A 247 13.68 -35.09 -17.61
C LEU A 247 14.72 -36.15 -17.28
N SER A 248 14.70 -36.63 -16.05
CA SER A 248 15.47 -37.78 -15.59
C SER A 248 14.84 -39.10 -16.07
N PRO A 249 15.56 -40.23 -15.94
CA PRO A 249 15.00 -41.55 -16.20
C PRO A 249 13.79 -41.89 -15.33
N ASP A 250 13.69 -41.27 -14.15
CA ASP A 250 12.62 -41.49 -13.16
C ASP A 250 11.48 -40.47 -13.31
N ASP A 251 11.37 -39.80 -14.46
CA ASP A 251 10.38 -38.77 -14.73
C ASP A 251 10.51 -37.49 -13.89
N ASP A 252 11.65 -37.29 -13.24
CA ASP A 252 11.88 -36.08 -12.49
C ASP A 252 12.35 -34.92 -13.37
N VAL A 253 11.82 -33.73 -13.13
CA VAL A 253 12.30 -32.51 -13.78
C VAL A 253 13.56 -32.03 -13.07
N VAL A 254 14.66 -31.91 -13.82
CA VAL A 254 15.97 -31.49 -13.31
C VAL A 254 16.38 -30.19 -13.99
N LEU A 255 16.56 -29.16 -13.18
CA LEU A 255 17.09 -27.86 -13.57
C LEU A 255 18.60 -27.83 -13.35
N SER A 256 19.35 -27.37 -14.35
CA SER A 256 20.81 -27.28 -14.28
C SER A 256 21.29 -25.90 -14.68
N LEU A 257 22.05 -25.26 -13.81
CA LEU A 257 22.76 -24.02 -14.12
C LEU A 257 24.23 -24.35 -14.30
N GLY A 258 24.78 -23.95 -15.45
CA GLY A 258 26.15 -24.20 -15.82
C GLY A 258 26.87 -22.94 -16.25
N LYS A 259 28.18 -22.92 -15.99
CA LYS A 259 29.13 -22.01 -16.64
C LYS A 259 30.34 -22.79 -17.11
N LYS A 260 30.84 -22.45 -18.29
CA LYS A 260 31.97 -23.10 -18.93
C LYS A 260 33.03 -22.07 -19.24
N HIS A 261 34.20 -22.28 -18.67
CA HIS A 261 35.46 -21.65 -19.02
C HIS A 261 36.29 -22.64 -19.88
N PRO A 262 37.23 -22.20 -20.73
CA PRO A 262 38.07 -23.09 -21.54
C PRO A 262 38.75 -24.25 -20.79
N LYS A 263 38.97 -24.11 -19.48
CA LYS A 263 39.67 -25.09 -18.64
C LYS A 263 38.75 -25.86 -17.69
N GLU A 264 37.55 -25.36 -17.41
CA GLU A 264 36.73 -25.85 -16.31
C GLU A 264 35.24 -25.64 -16.62
N THR A 265 34.41 -26.57 -16.16
CA THR A 265 32.95 -26.45 -16.26
C THR A 265 32.35 -26.65 -14.88
N ASP A 266 31.73 -25.60 -14.38
CA ASP A 266 30.99 -25.63 -13.13
C ASP A 266 29.51 -25.83 -13.46
N ARG A 267 28.88 -26.83 -12.84
CA ARG A 267 27.46 -27.10 -13.03
C ARG A 267 26.83 -27.57 -11.73
N VAL A 268 25.67 -27.01 -11.40
CA VAL A 268 24.79 -27.52 -10.35
C VAL A 268 23.48 -27.95 -10.98
N SER A 269 23.05 -29.16 -10.64
CA SER A 269 21.79 -29.75 -11.07
C SER A 269 20.92 -30.05 -9.85
N VAL A 270 19.66 -29.62 -9.93
CA VAL A 270 18.67 -29.74 -8.87
C VAL A 270 17.37 -30.30 -9.43
N GLN A 271 16.75 -31.21 -8.69
CA GLN A 271 15.41 -31.68 -9.01
C GLN A 271 14.42 -30.55 -8.61
N ILE A 272 13.41 -30.28 -9.42
CA ILE A 272 12.41 -29.21 -9.20
C ILE A 272 10.99 -29.77 -9.23
N ASP A 273 10.01 -28.97 -8.81
CA ASP A 273 8.57 -29.29 -8.93
C ASP A 273 7.83 -28.14 -9.64
N GLU A 274 6.51 -28.25 -9.80
CA GLU A 274 5.66 -27.26 -10.49
C GLU A 274 5.83 -25.83 -9.97
N THR A 275 6.20 -25.67 -8.69
CA THR A 275 6.35 -24.33 -8.07
C THR A 275 7.59 -23.60 -8.58
N ALA A 276 8.56 -24.31 -9.15
CA ALA A 276 9.77 -23.70 -9.72
C ALA A 276 9.45 -22.76 -10.88
N THR A 277 8.43 -23.05 -11.69
CA THR A 277 8.03 -22.17 -12.80
C THR A 277 7.59 -20.80 -12.27
N GLN A 278 6.73 -20.78 -11.25
CA GLN A 278 6.30 -19.54 -10.62
C GLN A 278 7.48 -18.80 -9.99
N ALA A 279 8.34 -19.51 -9.25
CA ALA A 279 9.53 -18.95 -8.64
C ALA A 279 10.47 -18.28 -9.66
N LEU A 280 10.71 -18.93 -10.81
CA LEU A 280 11.55 -18.38 -11.88
C LEU A 280 10.91 -17.16 -12.56
N ASN A 281 9.59 -17.17 -12.76
CA ASN A 281 8.87 -16.01 -13.29
C ASN A 281 8.94 -14.79 -12.34
N GLU A 282 8.80 -15.02 -11.04
CA GLU A 282 8.94 -13.98 -10.02
C GLU A 282 10.36 -13.41 -10.01
N LEU A 283 11.39 -14.27 -10.03
CA LEU A 283 12.79 -13.83 -10.12
C LEU A 283 13.07 -13.04 -11.41
N THR A 284 12.53 -13.49 -12.55
CA THR A 284 12.69 -12.80 -13.84
C THR A 284 12.05 -11.41 -13.82
N THR A 285 10.85 -11.29 -13.24
CA THR A 285 10.18 -9.99 -13.08
C THR A 285 10.97 -9.04 -12.18
N LEU A 286 11.58 -9.54 -11.11
CA LEU A 286 12.44 -8.75 -10.24
C LEU A 286 13.74 -8.33 -10.93
N LEU A 287 14.32 -9.20 -11.75
CA LEU A 287 15.50 -8.89 -12.57
C LEU A 287 15.21 -7.78 -13.57
N GLU A 288 14.09 -7.84 -14.29
CA GLU A 288 13.69 -6.79 -15.24
C GLU A 288 13.58 -5.43 -14.54
N ARG A 289 12.89 -5.37 -13.40
CA ARG A 289 12.79 -4.15 -12.59
C ARG A 289 14.15 -3.67 -12.07
N ALA A 290 15.03 -4.59 -11.68
CA ALA A 290 16.36 -4.24 -11.20
C ALA A 290 17.21 -3.60 -12.32
N PHE A 291 17.12 -4.12 -13.55
CA PHE A 291 17.77 -3.52 -14.71
C PHE A 291 17.14 -2.17 -15.12
N GLU A 292 15.82 -2.01 -14.99
CA GLU A 292 15.15 -0.72 -15.26
C GLU A 292 15.58 0.38 -14.30
N LEU A 293 15.82 0.06 -13.02
CA LEU A 293 16.30 1.03 -12.02
C LEU A 293 17.78 1.41 -12.19
N GLU A 294 18.55 0.64 -12.95
CA GLU A 294 19.96 0.87 -13.25
C GLU A 294 20.20 1.62 -14.58
N ALA A 295 19.15 1.80 -15.39
CA ALA A 295 19.18 2.46 -16.71
C ALA A 295 18.92 3.98 -16.62
#